data_AF-A0A392UJ66-F1
#
_entry.id   AF-A0A392UJ66-F1
#
_cell.length_a   1.000
_cell.length_b   1.000
_cell.length_c   1.000
_cell.angle_alpha   90.00
_cell.angle_beta   90.00
_cell.angle_gamma   90.00
#
_symmetry.space_group_name_H-M   'P 1'
#
loop_
_entity.id
_entity.type
_entity.pdbx_description
1 polymer ?
#
loop_
_entity_poly.entity_id
_entity_poly.type
_entity_poly.pdbx_seq_one_letter_code
_entity_poly.pdbx_strand_id
1 'polypeptide(L)' 'VEDPDNSLGAGLHKLTPGVPAARFVLPPAFSHGQLFDGETHLTIPTADEAILADMGPEVIRCEIANHSMAVFKLLETVT' A
#
# COMPACT_ATOMS: atom_id res chain seq x y z
N VAL A 1 8.88 6.81 41.88
CA VAL A 1 9.01 7.85 40.83
C VAL A 1 8.74 7.13 39.54
N GLU A 2 7.59 7.46 38.96
CA GLU A 2 7.05 6.86 37.74
C GLU A 2 7.66 7.62 36.55
N ASP A 3 8.18 6.89 35.56
CA ASP A 3 8.75 7.45 34.33
C ASP A 3 7.62 8.00 33.44
N PRO A 4 7.61 9.30 33.11
CA PRO A 4 6.54 9.91 32.36
C PRO A 4 6.91 9.98 30.88
N ASP A 5 7.01 8.85 30.19
CA ASP A 5 6.93 8.80 28.70
C ASP A 5 6.61 7.40 28.17
N ASN A 6 5.85 6.63 28.95
CA ASN A 6 5.14 5.45 28.48
C ASN A 6 3.96 5.88 27.57
N SER A 7 4.23 6.14 26.29
CA SER A 7 3.18 6.22 25.26
C SER A 7 3.64 5.82 23.84
N LEU A 8 4.77 5.12 23.68
CA LEU A 8 5.15 4.52 22.38
C LEU A 8 4.74 3.05 22.23
N GLY A 9 4.12 2.47 23.26
CA GLY A 9 3.76 1.04 23.29
C GLY A 9 2.36 0.68 22.79
N ALA A 10 1.50 1.67 22.53
CA ALA A 10 0.07 1.41 22.32
C ALA A 10 -0.53 2.30 21.22
N GLY A 11 -0.18 2.05 19.95
CA GLY A 11 -0.92 2.72 18.88
C GLY A 11 -0.23 2.76 17.53
N LEU A 12 0.08 1.60 16.95
CA LEU A 12 0.16 1.41 15.49
C LEU A 12 0.19 -0.10 15.29
N HIS A 13 -0.83 -0.62 14.63
CA HIS A 13 -0.99 -2.06 14.35
C HIS A 13 0.27 -2.54 13.64
N LYS A 14 1.17 -3.17 14.40
CA LYS A 14 2.44 -3.66 13.90
C LYS A 14 2.10 -4.83 12.98
N LEU A 15 2.20 -4.61 11.68
CA LEU A 15 1.95 -5.66 10.71
C LEU A 15 2.95 -6.77 10.97
N THR A 16 2.42 -7.95 11.28
CA THR A 16 3.25 -9.14 11.48
C THR A 16 3.57 -9.70 10.11
N PRO A 17 4.86 -9.83 9.75
CA PRO A 17 5.28 -10.49 8.52
C PRO A 17 4.52 -11.82 8.30
N GLY A 18 3.99 -12.04 7.09
CA GLY A 18 3.27 -13.26 6.74
C GLY A 18 1.80 -13.37 7.21
N VAL A 19 1.23 -12.34 7.85
CA VAL A 19 -0.19 -12.33 8.26
C VAL A 19 -1.00 -11.38 7.37
N PRO A 20 -1.95 -11.88 6.56
CA PRO A 20 -2.80 -11.02 5.72
C PRO A 20 -3.70 -10.10 6.56
N ALA A 21 -3.58 -8.78 6.37
CA ALA A 21 -4.45 -7.82 7.03
C ALA A 21 -5.78 -7.69 6.27
N ALA A 22 -6.90 -7.84 6.98
CA ALA A 22 -8.25 -7.75 6.38
C ALA A 22 -8.55 -6.37 5.74
N ARG A 23 -7.90 -5.30 6.24
CA ARG A 23 -7.87 -3.96 5.62
C ARG A 23 -6.52 -3.32 5.92
N PHE A 24 -5.75 -3.01 4.88
CA PHE A 24 -4.45 -2.36 4.98
C PHE A 24 -4.61 -0.85 4.81
N VAL A 25 -4.40 -0.08 5.89
CA VAL A 25 -4.25 1.38 5.82
C VAL A 25 -2.76 1.66 5.94
N LEU A 26 -2.14 2.11 4.84
CA LEU A 26 -0.71 2.44 4.83
C LEU A 26 -0.46 3.64 5.74
N PRO A 27 0.25 3.48 6.88
CA PRO A 27 0.52 4.63 7.72
C PRO A 27 1.54 5.53 7.01
N PRO A 28 1.38 6.87 7.05
CA PRO A 28 2.23 7.81 6.31
C PRO A 28 3.75 7.62 6.50
N ALA A 29 4.18 7.07 7.63
CA ALA A 29 5.58 6.82 7.98
C ALA A 29 6.19 5.55 7.35
N PHE A 30 5.40 4.67 6.72
CA PHE A 30 5.89 3.42 6.12
C PHE A 30 6.58 3.59 4.77
N SER A 31 6.75 4.82 4.29
CA SER A 31 7.48 5.13 3.04
C SER A 31 9.01 5.08 3.18
N HIS A 32 9.54 4.83 4.39
CA HIS A 32 10.98 4.94 4.68
C HIS A 32 11.72 3.58 4.76
N GLY A 33 11.03 2.45 4.56
CA GLY A 33 11.63 1.11 4.59
C GLY A 33 10.99 0.15 3.59
N GLN A 34 11.64 -0.99 3.34
CA GLN A 34 11.12 -2.03 2.45
C GLN A 34 9.79 -2.58 3.02
N LEU A 35 8.69 -2.27 2.34
CA LEU A 35 7.33 -2.58 2.78
C LEU A 35 6.98 -4.07 2.62
N PHE A 36 7.62 -4.72 1.64
CA PHE A 36 7.43 -6.13 1.32
C PHE A 36 8.76 -6.86 1.50
N ASP A 37 8.80 -7.80 2.43
CA ASP A 37 9.97 -8.63 2.79
C ASP A 37 10.26 -9.77 1.80
N GLY A 38 9.55 -9.81 0.66
CA GLY A 38 9.64 -10.90 -0.32
C GLY A 38 8.82 -12.14 0.03
N GLU A 39 8.54 -12.34 1.32
CA GLU A 39 7.63 -13.39 1.85
C GLU A 39 6.17 -12.92 1.92
N THR A 40 5.94 -11.61 1.83
CA THR A 40 4.59 -11.03 1.80
C THR A 40 3.90 -11.32 0.47
N HIS A 41 2.91 -12.22 0.51
CA HIS A 41 2.09 -12.56 -0.65
C HIS A 41 0.93 -11.56 -0.83
N LEU A 42 0.90 -10.87 -1.97
CA LEU A 42 -0.28 -10.16 -2.42
C LEU A 42 -1.32 -11.17 -2.92
N THR A 43 -2.45 -11.28 -2.22
CA THR A 43 -3.57 -12.12 -2.65
C THR A 43 -4.53 -11.27 -3.46
N ILE A 44 -4.70 -11.61 -4.74
CA ILE A 44 -5.70 -11.00 -5.61
C ILE A 44 -6.91 -11.95 -5.64
N PRO A 45 -8.15 -11.46 -5.45
CA PRO A 45 -9.33 -12.30 -5.65
C PRO A 45 -9.36 -12.90 -7.05
N THR A 46 -9.82 -14.15 -7.18
CA THR A 46 -9.80 -14.88 -8.47
C THR A 46 -10.56 -14.15 -9.59
N ALA A 47 -11.65 -13.46 -9.26
CA ALA A 47 -12.39 -12.66 -10.24
C ALA A 47 -11.54 -11.49 -10.78
N ASP A 48 -10.84 -10.81 -9.90
CA ASP A 48 -10.00 -9.67 -10.26
C ASP A 48 -8.76 -10.12 -11.02
N GLU A 49 -8.18 -11.28 -10.67
CA GLU A 49 -7.08 -11.89 -11.43
C GLU A 49 -7.51 -12.24 -12.86
N ALA A 50 -8.70 -12.82 -13.04
CA ALA A 50 -9.24 -13.13 -14.36
C ALA A 50 -9.45 -11.86 -15.21
N ILE A 51 -9.92 -10.77 -14.58
CA ILE A 51 -10.08 -9.46 -15.25
C ILE A 51 -8.72 -8.89 -15.66
N LEU A 52 -7.72 -8.95 -14.78
CA LEU A 52 -6.36 -8.48 -15.10
C LEU A 52 -5.72 -9.30 -16.23
N ALA A 53 -5.94 -10.62 -16.22
CA ALA A 53 -5.46 -11.51 -17.28
C ALA A 53 -6.12 -11.22 -18.63
N ASP A 54 -7.43 -10.93 -18.64
CA ASP A 54 -8.19 -10.56 -19.85
C ASP A 54 -7.79 -9.19 -20.40
N MET A 55 -7.56 -8.22 -19.51
CA MET A 55 -7.16 -6.86 -19.87
C MET A 55 -5.79 -6.81 -20.57
N GLY A 56 -4.87 -7.69 -20.20
CA GLY A 56 -3.54 -7.78 -20.80
C GLY A 56 -2.56 -6.70 -20.33
N PRO A 57 -1.24 -6.94 -20.45
CA PRO A 57 -0.24 -6.11 -19.80
C PRO A 57 -0.12 -4.71 -20.43
N GLU A 58 -0.44 -4.53 -21.71
CA GLU A 58 -0.45 -3.22 -22.37
C GLU A 58 -1.52 -2.30 -21.80
N VAL A 59 -2.75 -2.80 -21.62
CA VAL A 59 -3.88 -1.98 -21.12
C VAL A 59 -3.66 -1.62 -19.66
N ILE A 60 -3.14 -2.56 -18.85
CA ILE A 60 -2.76 -2.28 -17.46
C ILE A 60 -1.73 -1.14 -17.38
N ARG A 61 -0.69 -1.16 -18.23
CA ARG A 61 0.32 -0.08 -18.27
C ARG A 61 -0.28 1.26 -18.69
N CYS A 62 -1.17 1.27 -19.68
CA CYS A 62 -1.87 2.48 -20.11
C CYS A 62 -2.74 3.07 -18.99
N GLU A 63 -3.49 2.23 -18.29
CA GLU A 63 -4.37 2.66 -17.21
C GLU A 63 -3.59 3.25 -16.03
N ILE A 64 -2.47 2.60 -15.66
CA ILE A 64 -1.55 3.12 -14.63
C ILE A 64 -0.99 4.48 -15.04
N ALA A 65 -0.53 4.62 -16.29
CA ALA A 65 0.02 5.88 -16.78
C ALA A 65 -1.04 7.01 -16.75
N ASN A 66 -2.27 6.70 -17.15
CA ASN A 66 -3.36 7.67 -17.21
C ASN A 66 -3.75 8.17 -15.80
N HIS A 67 -3.93 7.25 -14.85
CA HIS A 67 -4.24 7.60 -13.46
C HIS A 67 -3.08 8.31 -12.76
N SER A 68 -1.84 7.89 -13.00
CA SER A 68 -0.66 8.54 -12.40
C SER A 68 -0.50 9.97 -12.89
N MET A 69 -0.74 10.23 -14.19
CA MET A 69 -0.73 11.58 -14.74
C MET A 69 -1.76 12.49 -14.07
N ALA A 70 -2.95 12.00 -13.75
CA ALA A 70 -3.96 12.78 -13.04
C ALA A 70 -3.47 13.21 -11.64
N VAL A 71 -2.82 12.30 -10.91
CA VAL A 71 -2.21 12.60 -9.62
C VAL A 71 -1.08 13.63 -9.75
N PHE A 72 -0.20 13.48 -10.73
CA PHE A 72 0.89 14.45 -10.96
C PHE A 72 0.37 15.86 -11.28
N LYS A 73 -0.67 15.97 -12.11
CA LYS A 73 -1.31 17.26 -12.43
C LYS A 73 -1.95 17.91 -11.20
N LEU A 74 -2.57 17.09 -10.34
CA LEU A 74 -3.13 17.59 -9.08
C LEU A 74 -2.04 18.17 -8.18
N LEU A 75 -0.90 17.47 -8.05
CA LEU A 75 0.26 17.95 -7.27
C LEU A 75 0.84 19.26 -7.82
N GLU A 76 0.95 19.40 -9.14
CA GLU A 76 1.39 20.64 -9.78
C GLU A 76 0.42 21.81 -9.52
N THR A 77 -0.87 21.54 -9.44
CA THR A 77 -1.89 22.58 -9.20
C THR A 77 -1.90 23.08 -7.74
N VAL A 78 -1.48 22.24 -6.79
CA VAL A 78 -1.50 22.56 -5.34
C VAL A 78 -0.15 23.01 -4.80
N THR A 79 0.87 23.14 -5.66
CA THR A 79 2.22 23.63 -5.33
C THR A 79 2.43 25.04 -5.87
#